data_AF-A0A6L8UH07-F1
#
_entry.id   AF-A0A6L8UH07-F1
#
_cell.length_a   1.000
_cell.length_b   1.000
_cell.length_c   1.000
_cell.angle_alpha   90.00
_cell.angle_beta   90.00
_cell.angle_gamma   90.00
#
_symmetry.space_group_name_H-M   'P 1'
#
loop_
_entity.id
_entity.type
_entity.pdbx_description
1 polymer ?
#
loop_
_entity_poly.entity_id
_entity_poly.type
_entity_poly.pdbx_seq_one_letter_code
_entity_poly.pdbx_strand_id
1 'polypeptide(L)'
;MKKLLLLLLIVAASCATTKQSVQEDSLIITRKYVGNFVDYRQHIPEKAGEPYLIFIKTSMDSTYGKISAFSERCDFVKGSPLYIRRTMMSPGTISTYWEYRIESENSEIFYRLSEFQHDRKNLIQSWF
;
A
#
# COMPACT_ATOMS: atom_id res chain seq x y z
N MET A 1 10.04 20.94 57.90
CA MET A 1 8.96 20.45 56.99
C MET A 1 8.99 21.09 55.60
N LYS A 2 9.23 22.41 55.44
CA LYS A 2 9.33 23.07 54.13
C LYS A 2 10.43 22.50 53.20
N LYS A 3 11.59 22.10 53.74
CA LYS A 3 12.70 21.50 52.96
C LYS A 3 12.38 20.11 52.41
N LEU A 4 11.50 19.35 53.08
CA LEU A 4 11.06 18.02 52.63
C LEU A 4 10.07 18.14 51.46
N LEU A 5 9.20 19.16 51.52
CA LEU A 5 8.23 19.45 50.47
C LEU A 5 8.90 19.89 49.16
N LEU A 6 10.01 20.62 49.26
CA LEU A 6 10.83 21.04 48.12
C LEU A 6 11.55 19.87 47.45
N LEU A 7 11.97 18.86 48.22
CA LEU A 7 12.60 17.65 47.69
C LEU A 7 11.60 16.78 46.90
N LEU A 8 10.36 16.70 47.37
CA LEU A 8 9.28 15.94 46.72
C LEU A 8 8.85 16.53 45.37
N LEU A 9 8.89 17.85 45.24
CA LEU A 9 8.59 18.55 43.97
C LEU A 9 9.65 18.29 42.88
N ILE A 10 10.92 18.13 43.27
CA ILE A 10 12.02 17.87 42.32
C ILE A 10 11.95 16.43 41.81
N VAL A 11 11.59 15.46 42.65
CA VAL A 11 11.46 14.04 42.23
C VAL A 11 10.23 13.83 41.33
N ALA A 12 9.14 14.57 41.55
CA ALA A 12 7.94 14.49 40.71
C ALA A 12 8.16 15.02 39.27
N ALA A 13 9.10 15.95 39.06
CA ALA A 13 9.42 16.47 37.74
C ALA A 13 10.24 15.48 36.88
N SER A 14 10.99 14.56 37.51
CA SER A 14 11.75 13.52 36.79
C SER A 14 10.90 12.39 36.21
N CYS A 15 9.61 12.33 36.56
CA CYS A 15 8.64 11.39 35.98
C CYS A 15 7.76 12.02 34.88
N ALA A 16 8.18 13.15 34.30
CA ALA A 16 7.61 13.60 33.05
C ALA A 16 7.97 12.58 31.96
N THR A 17 7.06 11.61 31.76
CA THR A 17 7.06 10.69 30.63
C THR A 17 7.22 11.52 29.37
N THR A 18 8.43 11.49 28.81
CA THR A 18 8.64 11.90 27.43
C THR A 18 7.75 10.97 26.63
N LYS A 19 6.64 11.48 26.08
CA LYS A 19 5.96 10.78 25.00
C LYS A 19 7.05 10.52 23.98
N GLN A 20 7.40 9.25 23.77
CA GLN A 20 8.22 8.84 22.65
C GLN A 20 7.60 9.49 21.42
N SER A 21 8.26 10.52 20.90
CA SER A 21 8.11 10.86 19.51
C SER A 21 8.44 9.57 18.79
N VAL A 22 7.44 9.03 18.11
CA VAL A 22 7.59 7.88 17.23
C VAL A 22 8.68 8.25 16.24
N GLN A 23 9.86 7.72 16.53
CA GLN A 23 10.95 7.34 15.64
C GLN A 23 10.96 8.05 14.28
N GLU A 24 11.86 9.01 14.13
CA GLU A 24 12.30 9.53 12.84
C GLU A 24 12.73 8.39 11.89
N ASP A 25 12.23 8.48 10.66
CA ASP A 25 12.93 8.15 9.42
C ASP A 25 13.31 6.70 9.11
N SER A 26 12.32 5.81 9.12
CA SER A 26 12.21 4.93 7.94
C SER A 26 11.31 5.63 6.94
N LEU A 27 11.83 6.04 5.78
CA LEU A 27 10.99 6.44 4.66
C LEU A 27 10.18 5.21 4.25
N ILE A 28 8.98 5.05 4.82
CA ILE A 28 8.04 4.00 4.42
C ILE A 28 7.68 4.33 2.98
N ILE A 29 8.28 3.61 2.03
CA ILE A 29 7.95 3.76 0.61
C ILE A 29 6.48 3.36 0.48
N THR A 30 5.58 4.33 0.33
CA THR A 30 4.15 4.09 0.17
C THR A 30 3.75 4.02 -1.29
N ARG A 31 4.63 4.45 -2.20
CA ARG A 31 4.38 4.51 -3.65
C ARG A 31 5.63 4.11 -4.41
N LYS A 32 5.49 3.17 -5.35
CA LYS A 32 6.58 2.63 -6.18
C LYS A 32 6.24 2.73 -7.65
N TYR A 33 7.09 3.36 -8.45
CA TYR A 33 6.94 3.37 -9.91
C TYR A 33 7.15 1.97 -10.47
N VAL A 34 6.28 1.55 -11.40
CA VAL A 34 6.30 0.20 -11.99
C VAL A 34 6.34 0.20 -13.51
N GLY A 35 6.68 1.34 -14.12
CA GLY A 35 6.78 1.49 -15.57
C GLY A 35 5.61 2.25 -16.18
N ASN A 36 5.71 2.50 -17.48
CA ASN A 36 4.63 3.10 -18.25
C ASN A 36 3.65 2.02 -18.69
N PHE A 37 2.36 2.34 -18.70
CA PHE A 37 1.32 1.43 -19.19
C PHE A 37 1.55 1.08 -20.66
N VAL A 38 1.61 -0.21 -20.96
CA VAL A 38 1.81 -0.70 -22.34
C VAL A 38 0.51 -1.23 -22.90
N ASP A 39 -0.13 -2.15 -22.17
CA ASP A 39 -1.34 -2.87 -22.58
C ASP A 39 -1.92 -3.64 -21.39
N TYR A 40 -3.12 -4.21 -21.53
CA TYR A 40 -3.70 -5.12 -20.55
C TYR A 40 -4.40 -6.31 -21.21
N ARG A 41 -4.57 -7.38 -20.44
CA ARG A 41 -5.48 -8.48 -20.78
C ARG A 41 -6.56 -8.59 -19.73
N GLN A 42 -7.78 -8.82 -20.17
CA GLN A 42 -8.87 -9.18 -19.27
C GLN A 42 -8.81 -10.68 -18.99
N HIS A 43 -8.97 -11.05 -17.73
CA HIS A 43 -9.26 -12.41 -17.31
C HIS A 43 -10.72 -12.48 -16.89
N ILE A 44 -11.51 -13.24 -17.65
CA ILE A 44 -12.92 -13.47 -17.38
C ILE A 44 -13.01 -14.62 -16.37
N PRO A 45 -13.76 -14.45 -15.27
CA PRO A 45 -13.91 -15.49 -14.26
C PRO A 45 -14.54 -16.76 -14.83
N GLU A 46 -14.04 -17.92 -14.43
CA GLU A 46 -14.58 -19.21 -14.89
C GLU A 46 -15.84 -19.61 -14.12
N LYS A 47 -15.99 -19.11 -12.89
CA LYS A 47 -17.12 -19.43 -12.01
C LYS A 47 -17.90 -18.18 -11.61
N ALA A 48 -19.20 -18.35 -11.47
CA ALA A 48 -20.06 -17.30 -10.92
C ALA A 48 -19.62 -16.94 -9.49
N GLY A 49 -19.42 -15.65 -9.24
CA GLY A 49 -18.98 -15.11 -7.95
C GLY A 49 -17.48 -14.85 -7.83
N GLU A 50 -16.67 -15.31 -8.80
CA GLU A 50 -15.27 -14.91 -8.89
C GLU A 50 -15.14 -13.51 -9.52
N PRO A 51 -14.22 -12.65 -9.05
CA PRO A 51 -14.10 -11.28 -9.53
C PRO A 51 -13.34 -11.21 -10.86
N TYR A 52 -13.71 -10.26 -11.72
CA TYR A 52 -12.93 -9.95 -12.92
C TYR A 52 -11.54 -9.44 -12.55
N LEU A 53 -10.55 -9.84 -13.35
CA LEU A 53 -9.18 -9.38 -13.22
C LEU A 53 -8.70 -8.75 -14.51
N ILE A 54 -7.86 -7.73 -14.38
CA ILE A 54 -7.04 -7.20 -15.45
C ILE A 54 -5.57 -7.50 -15.17
N PHE A 55 -4.87 -7.99 -16.19
CA PHE A 55 -3.44 -8.25 -16.17
C PHE A 55 -2.73 -7.14 -16.92
N ILE A 56 -2.00 -6.32 -16.17
CA ILE A 56 -1.41 -5.08 -16.66
C ILE A 56 0.03 -5.33 -17.06
N LYS A 57 0.38 -4.90 -18.27
CA LYS A 57 1.74 -4.91 -18.79
C LYS A 57 2.33 -3.50 -18.75
N THR A 58 3.59 -3.40 -18.31
CA THR A 58 4.29 -2.12 -18.23
C THR A 58 5.60 -2.16 -19.01
N SER A 59 6.25 -1.00 -19.15
CA SER A 59 7.57 -0.91 -19.78
C SER A 59 8.69 -1.57 -18.98
N MET A 60 8.52 -1.75 -17.67
CA MET A 60 9.49 -2.41 -16.79
C MET A 60 9.20 -3.92 -16.64
N ASP A 61 7.99 -4.35 -16.99
CA ASP A 61 7.58 -5.73 -16.93
C ASP A 61 6.68 -6.11 -18.09
N SER A 62 7.23 -6.94 -18.99
CA SER A 62 6.54 -7.37 -20.18
C SER A 62 5.60 -8.57 -19.97
N THR A 63 5.60 -9.16 -18.77
CA THR A 63 4.87 -10.41 -18.46
C THR A 63 3.46 -10.09 -17.94
N TYR A 64 2.43 -10.61 -18.63
CA TYR A 64 1.07 -10.55 -18.12
C TYR A 64 0.92 -11.39 -16.85
N GLY A 65 0.05 -10.98 -15.91
CA GLY A 65 -0.24 -11.75 -14.70
C GLY A 65 0.69 -11.45 -13.52
N LYS A 66 1.78 -10.69 -13.74
CA LYS A 66 2.62 -10.19 -12.64
C LYS A 66 1.99 -9.01 -11.91
N ILE A 67 1.37 -8.08 -12.65
CA ILE A 67 0.51 -7.05 -12.07
C ILE A 67 -0.94 -7.41 -12.42
N SER A 68 -1.69 -7.86 -11.44
CA SER A 68 -3.10 -8.21 -11.56
C SER A 68 -3.94 -7.36 -10.62
N ALA A 69 -5.04 -6.82 -11.14
CA ALA A 69 -5.93 -5.95 -10.38
C ALA A 69 -7.39 -6.32 -10.61
N PHE A 70 -8.23 -6.07 -9.61
CA PHE A 70 -9.67 -6.29 -9.69
C PHE A 70 -10.32 -5.20 -10.54
N SER A 71 -10.81 -5.57 -11.71
CA SER A 71 -11.58 -4.71 -12.61
C SER A 71 -12.10 -5.51 -13.80
N GLU A 72 -13.19 -5.04 -14.40
CA GLU A 72 -13.70 -5.56 -15.68
C GLU A 72 -12.94 -4.97 -16.87
N ARG A 73 -12.44 -3.73 -16.74
CA ARG A 73 -11.74 -3.01 -17.80
C ARG A 73 -10.55 -2.22 -17.26
N CYS A 74 -9.64 -1.83 -18.15
CA CYS A 74 -8.51 -0.98 -17.80
C CYS A 74 -8.63 0.35 -18.56
N ASP A 75 -8.74 1.44 -17.81
CA ASP A 75 -8.90 2.80 -18.32
C ASP A 75 -7.55 3.55 -18.34
N PHE A 76 -6.44 2.88 -18.04
CA PHE A 76 -5.10 3.47 -18.15
C PHE A 76 -4.80 3.86 -19.59
N VAL A 77 -4.13 5.01 -19.76
CA VAL A 77 -3.77 5.54 -21.07
C VAL A 77 -2.40 5.01 -21.46
N LYS A 78 -2.26 4.48 -22.69
CA LYS A 78 -0.98 3.93 -23.15
C LYS A 78 0.13 4.98 -23.04
N GLY A 79 1.24 4.59 -22.42
CA GLY A 79 2.38 5.48 -22.13
C GLY A 79 2.31 6.22 -20.79
N SER A 80 1.16 6.21 -20.09
CA SER A 80 1.05 6.86 -18.78
C SER A 80 1.90 6.15 -17.73
N PRO A 81 2.59 6.87 -16.83
CA PRO A 81 3.35 6.24 -15.76
C PRO A 81 2.41 5.63 -14.72
N LEU A 82 2.71 4.39 -14.33
CA LEU A 82 1.96 3.66 -13.32
C LEU A 82 2.75 3.49 -12.03
N TYR A 83 2.02 3.51 -10.93
CA TYR A 83 2.57 3.37 -9.59
C TYR A 83 1.78 2.34 -8.82
N ILE A 84 2.46 1.61 -7.94
CA ILE A 84 1.81 0.81 -6.92
C ILE A 84 1.88 1.58 -5.62
N ARG A 85 0.72 1.80 -5.02
CA ARG A 85 0.55 2.44 -3.73
C ARG A 85 0.15 1.40 -2.69
N ARG A 86 0.82 1.42 -1.53
CA ARG A 86 0.36 0.74 -0.32
C ARG A 86 -0.26 1.77 0.63
N THR A 87 -1.43 1.46 1.16
CA THR A 87 -2.15 2.31 2.11
C THR A 87 -2.53 1.47 3.32
N MET A 88 -2.23 1.97 4.52
CA MET A 88 -2.65 1.32 5.75
C MET A 88 -4.12 1.63 5.98
N MET A 89 -4.95 0.60 5.95
CA MET A 89 -6.38 0.67 6.22
C MET A 89 -6.64 0.28 7.66
N SER A 90 -7.54 1.00 8.34
CA SER A 90 -7.99 0.69 9.70
C SER A 90 -9.52 0.61 9.73
N PRO A 91 -10.12 -0.54 9.39
CA PRO A 91 -11.55 -0.73 9.56
C PRO A 91 -11.89 -0.82 11.06
N GLY A 92 -12.04 0.33 11.71
CA GLY A 92 -12.32 0.42 13.14
C GLY A 92 -11.07 0.47 14.02
N THR A 93 -11.25 0.21 15.31
CA THR A 93 -10.28 0.52 16.38
C THR A 93 -9.24 -0.56 16.65
N ILE A 94 -9.42 -1.78 16.13
CA ILE A 94 -8.70 -2.98 16.61
C ILE A 94 -7.75 -3.57 15.56
N SER A 95 -8.01 -3.40 14.26
CA SER A 95 -7.21 -4.03 13.21
C SER A 95 -6.80 -3.04 12.13
N THR A 96 -5.53 -3.12 11.74
CA THR A 96 -5.01 -2.48 10.52
C THR A 96 -4.57 -3.54 9.52
N TYR A 97 -4.65 -3.23 8.24
CA TYR A 97 -4.12 -4.05 7.15
C TYR A 97 -3.58 -3.19 6.02
N TRP A 98 -2.68 -3.73 5.22
CA TRP A 98 -2.16 -3.05 4.03
C TRP A 98 -3.06 -3.35 2.84
N GLU A 99 -3.57 -2.30 2.21
CA GLU A 99 -4.21 -2.38 0.90
C GLU A 99 -3.23 -1.91 -0.18
N TYR A 100 -3.19 -2.64 -1.29
CA TYR A 100 -2.33 -2.33 -2.43
C TYR A 100 -3.18 -1.96 -3.64
N ARG A 101 -2.82 -0.86 -4.30
CA ARG A 101 -3.50 -0.36 -5.50
C ARG A 101 -2.49 -0.04 -6.57
N ILE A 102 -2.86 -0.22 -7.83
CA ILE A 102 -2.15 0.36 -8.98
C ILE A 102 -2.90 1.60 -9.46
N GLU A 103 -2.17 2.66 -9.77
CA GLU A 103 -2.72 3.98 -10.07
C GLU A 103 -1.91 4.70 -11.15
N SER A 104 -2.56 5.62 -11.84
CA SER A 104 -1.91 6.60 -12.73
C SER A 104 -1.19 7.69 -11.93
N GLU A 105 -0.42 8.54 -12.62
CA GLU A 105 0.32 9.66 -12.02
C GLU A 105 -0.54 10.54 -11.10
N ASN A 106 -1.70 10.95 -11.59
CA ASN A 106 -2.66 11.79 -10.89
C ASN A 106 -3.60 11.02 -9.93
N SER A 107 -3.48 9.69 -9.85
CA SER A 107 -4.32 8.82 -9.02
C SER A 107 -5.84 8.89 -9.26
N GLU A 108 -6.29 9.49 -10.38
CA GLU A 108 -7.71 9.53 -10.75
C GLU A 108 -8.21 8.14 -11.18
N ILE A 109 -7.34 7.38 -11.85
CA ILE A 109 -7.60 6.01 -12.27
C ILE A 109 -6.78 5.11 -11.36
N PHE A 110 -7.45 4.23 -10.63
CA PHE A 110 -6.79 3.24 -9.78
C PHE A 110 -7.60 1.95 -9.67
N TYR A 111 -6.89 0.85 -9.43
CA TYR A 111 -7.48 -0.47 -9.23
C TYR A 111 -6.82 -1.16 -8.04
N ARG A 112 -7.60 -1.90 -7.24
CA ARG A 112 -7.06 -2.72 -6.15
C ARG A 112 -6.29 -3.90 -6.74
N LEU A 113 -5.06 -4.12 -6.29
CA LEU A 113 -4.27 -5.27 -6.71
C LEU A 113 -4.80 -6.56 -6.09
N SER A 114 -4.69 -7.67 -6.82
CA SER A 114 -4.89 -8.99 -6.24
C SER A 114 -3.73 -9.32 -5.30
N GLU A 115 -4.01 -10.08 -4.24
CA GLU A 115 -3.00 -10.42 -3.23
C GLU A 115 -1.84 -11.24 -3.81
N PHE A 116 -2.16 -12.10 -4.79
CA PHE A 116 -1.22 -12.99 -5.45
C PHE A 116 -0.94 -12.55 -6.88
N GLN A 117 0.31 -12.69 -7.29
CA GLN A 117 0.69 -12.71 -8.71
C GLN A 117 0.18 -14.01 -9.34
N HIS A 118 -0.55 -13.90 -10.46
CA HIS A 118 -1.18 -15.04 -11.11
C HIS A 118 -0.18 -16.17 -11.42
N ASP A 119 1.00 -15.83 -11.95
CA ASP A 119 1.97 -16.82 -12.43
C ASP A 119 2.90 -17.37 -11.34
N ARG A 120 3.11 -16.62 -10.24
CA ARG A 120 4.20 -16.90 -9.29
C ARG A 120 3.73 -17.17 -7.87
N LYS A 121 2.43 -17.04 -7.57
CA LYS A 121 1.85 -17.15 -6.22
C LYS A 121 2.57 -16.30 -5.15
N ASN A 122 3.31 -15.28 -5.58
CA ASN A 122 4.04 -14.39 -4.70
C ASN A 122 3.10 -13.29 -4.19
N LEU A 123 3.18 -12.99 -2.90
CA LEU A 123 2.40 -11.93 -2.26
C LEU A 123 2.87 -10.56 -2.73
N ILE A 124 1.92 -9.67 -3.03
CA ILE A 124 2.22 -8.29 -3.45
C ILE A 124 3.01 -7.50 -2.38
N GLN A 125 2.85 -7.85 -1.11
CA GLN A 125 3.60 -7.27 0.01
C GLN A 125 5.11 -7.40 -0.15
N SER A 126 5.61 -8.44 -0.83
CA SER A 126 7.04 -8.66 -1.06
C SER A 126 7.71 -7.61 -1.96
N TRP A 127 6.94 -6.71 -2.58
CA TRP A 127 7.47 -5.67 -3.47
C TRP A 127 7.93 -4.41 -2.74
N PHE A 128 7.69 -4.35 -1.42
CA PHE A 128 7.94 -3.23 -0.53
C PHE A 128 8.82 -3.61 0.65
#